data_AF-A0A538BZS7-F1
#
_entry.id   AF-A0A538BZS7-F1
#
_cell.length_a   1.000
_cell.length_b   1.000
_cell.length_c   1.000
_cell.angle_alpha   90.00
_cell.angle_beta   90.00
_cell.angle_gamma   90.00
#
_symmetry.space_group_name_H-M   'P 1'
#
loop_
_entity.id
_entity.type
_entity.pdbx_description
1 polymer ?
#
loop_
_entity_poly.entity_id
_entity_poly.type
_entity_poly.pdbx_seq_one_letter_code
_entity_poly.pdbx_strand_id
1 'polypeptide(L)'
;MEALIIIVALAVVVWVVSAPLRRREDDEVSDAVRRGALEAAKDAKYRELRDAELDWRTGKLSDEDYRAIDRHLRAEAADILHELDRLSS
;
A
#
# COMPACT_ATOMS: atom_id res chain seq x y z
N MET A 1 6.97 39.41 33.72
CA MET A 1 6.34 39.44 32.38
C MET A 1 7.31 38.96 31.30
N GLU A 2 8.58 39.36 31.32
CA GLU A 2 9.57 39.04 30.28
C GLU A 2 9.81 37.52 30.11
N ALA A 3 9.97 36.78 31.21
CA ALA A 3 10.15 35.33 31.14
C ALA A 3 8.96 34.60 30.50
N LEU A 4 7.73 35.10 30.70
CA LEU A 4 6.53 34.53 30.11
C LEU A 4 6.52 34.73 28.58
N ILE A 5 6.93 35.92 28.13
CA ILE A 5 7.06 36.24 26.70
C ILE A 5 8.11 35.35 26.04
N ILE A 6 9.24 35.12 26.71
CA ILE A 6 10.31 34.25 26.20
C ILE A 6 9.83 32.80 26.07
N ILE A 7 9.12 32.28 27.07
CA ILE A 7 8.57 30.91 27.05
C ILE A 7 7.54 30.76 25.91
N VAL A 8 6.65 31.73 25.75
CA VAL A 8 5.65 31.72 24.66
C VAL A 8 6.34 31.81 23.29
N ALA A 9 7.33 32.68 23.13
CA ALA A 9 8.09 32.79 21.90
C ALA A 9 8.82 31.48 21.56
N LEU A 10 9.46 30.85 22.55
CA LEU A 10 10.10 29.53 22.38
C LEU A 10 9.10 28.44 21.99
N ALA A 11 7.93 28.39 22.63
CA ALA A 11 6.89 27.43 22.29
C ALA A 11 6.38 27.60 20.85
N VAL A 12 6.21 28.84 20.39
CA VAL A 12 5.82 29.15 19.00
C VAL A 12 6.92 28.72 18.03
N VAL A 13 8.19 28.99 18.33
CA VAL A 13 9.31 28.57 17.48
C VAL A 13 9.38 27.04 17.38
N VAL A 14 9.28 26.33 18.50
CA VAL A 14 9.23 24.87 18.51
C VAL A 14 8.04 24.37 17.70
N TRP A 15 6.86 24.96 17.86
CA TRP A 15 5.68 24.57 17.09
C TRP A 15 5.86 24.78 15.58
N VAL A 16 6.37 25.94 15.15
CA VAL A 16 6.61 26.24 13.72
C VAL A 16 7.66 25.31 13.11
N VAL A 17 8.69 24.94 13.87
CA VAL A 17 9.76 24.04 13.41
C VAL A 17 9.32 22.57 13.44
N SER A 18 8.54 22.16 14.44
CA SER A 18 8.03 20.78 14.55
C SER A 18 6.83 20.52 13.64
N ALA A 19 6.05 21.54 13.24
CA ALA A 19 4.91 21.38 12.34
C ALA A 19 5.24 20.75 10.97
N PRO A 20 6.30 21.17 10.23
CA PRO A 20 6.69 20.52 8.97
C PRO A 20 7.30 19.14 9.17
N LEU A 21 7.89 18.84 10.33
CA LEU A 21 8.43 17.51 10.63
C LEU A 21 7.30 16.53 10.92
N ARG A 22 6.33 16.94 11.75
CA ARG A 22 5.17 16.12 12.12
C ARG A 22 4.27 15.81 10.93
N ARG A 23 4.08 16.75 9.99
CA ARG A 23 3.37 16.49 8.73
C ARG A 23 4.04 15.39 7.91
N ARG A 24 5.38 15.39 7.82
CA ARG A 24 6.12 14.35 7.09
C ARG A 24 5.98 12.98 7.75
N GLU A 25 6.04 12.91 9.07
CA GLU A 25 5.83 11.65 9.82
C GLU A 25 4.42 11.09 9.60
N ASP A 26 3.39 11.94 9.64
CA ASP A 26 2.00 11.52 9.39
C ASP A 26 1.80 11.01 7.95
N ASP A 27 2.40 11.69 6.95
CA ASP A 27 2.36 11.27 5.54
C ASP A 27 3.09 9.92 5.34
N GLU A 28 4.28 9.74 5.92
CA GLU A 28 5.08 8.52 5.81
C GLU A 28 4.39 7.31 6.47
N VAL A 29 3.71 7.52 7.60
CA VAL A 29 2.88 6.50 8.25
C VAL A 29 1.66 6.15 7.39
N SER A 30 1.02 7.13 6.76
CA SER A 30 -0.12 6.91 5.85
C SER A 30 0.30 6.07 4.64
N ASP A 31 1.45 6.37 4.04
CA ASP A 31 1.99 5.63 2.90
C ASP A 31 2.38 4.20 3.28
N ALA A 32 2.97 4.00 4.46
CA ALA A 32 3.27 2.66 4.98
C ALA A 32 1.99 1.82 5.18
N VAL A 33 0.91 2.41 5.70
CA VAL A 33 -0.39 1.74 5.86
C VAL A 33 -1.00 1.41 4.49
N ARG A 34 -0.96 2.35 3.54
CA ARG A 34 -1.47 2.14 2.17
C ARG A 34 -0.72 1.01 1.47
N ARG A 35 0.61 0.97 1.61
CA ARG A 35 1.47 -0.09 1.08
C ARG A 35 1.14 -1.44 1.69
N GLY A 36 1.01 -1.53 3.02
CA GLY A 36 0.64 -2.77 3.70
C GLY A 36 -0.72 -3.32 3.23
N ALA A 37 -1.70 -2.44 3.00
CA ALA A 37 -2.99 -2.84 2.46
C ALA A 37 -2.91 -3.39 1.03
N LEU A 38 -2.08 -2.79 0.17
CA LEU A 38 -1.84 -3.27 -1.20
C LEU A 38 -1.06 -4.58 -1.22
N GLU A 39 -0.07 -4.76 -0.35
CA GLU A 39 0.65 -6.03 -0.19
C GLU A 39 -0.29 -7.16 0.25
N ALA A 40 -1.19 -6.90 1.20
CA ALA A 40 -2.21 -7.87 1.61
C ALA A 40 -3.19 -8.22 0.48
N ALA A 41 -3.60 -7.23 -0.34
CA ALA A 41 -4.45 -7.45 -1.50
C ALA A 41 -3.75 -8.29 -2.57
N LYS A 42 -2.46 -8.03 -2.83
CA LYS A 42 -1.62 -8.84 -3.73
C LYS A 42 -1.56 -10.29 -3.25
N ASP A 43 -1.31 -10.52 -1.96
CA ASP A 43 -1.21 -11.88 -1.40
C ASP A 43 -2.54 -12.63 -1.40
N ALA A 44 -3.67 -11.92 -1.30
CA ALA A 44 -5.00 -12.50 -1.49
C ALA A 44 -5.21 -12.94 -2.96
N LYS A 45 -4.90 -12.06 -3.92
CA LYS A 45 -5.00 -12.36 -5.35
C LYS A 45 -4.07 -13.49 -5.79
N TYR A 46 -2.87 -13.57 -5.23
CA TYR A 46 -1.93 -14.65 -5.52
C TYR A 46 -2.43 -16.01 -5.01
N ARG A 47 -3.16 -16.03 -3.89
CA ARG A 47 -3.83 -17.25 -3.41
C ARG A 47 -4.96 -17.68 -4.34
N GLU A 48 -5.79 -16.76 -4.81
CA GLU A 48 -6.85 -17.06 -5.80
C GLU A 48 -6.28 -17.67 -7.08
N LEU A 49 -5.19 -17.10 -7.61
CA LEU A 49 -4.52 -17.62 -8.80
C LEU A 49 -4.00 -19.06 -8.58
N ARG A 50 -3.42 -19.32 -7.41
CA ARG A 50 -2.86 -20.64 -7.07
C ARG A 50 -3.95 -21.69 -6.82
N ASP A 51 -5.08 -21.31 -6.26
CA ASP A 51 -6.24 -22.20 -6.11
C ASP A 51 -6.84 -22.53 -7.48
N ALA A 52 -6.96 -21.55 -8.39
CA ALA A 52 -7.41 -21.79 -9.76
C ALA A 52 -6.47 -22.75 -10.52
N GLU A 53 -5.16 -22.64 -10.31
CA GLU A 53 -4.17 -23.57 -10.88
C GLU A 53 -4.30 -24.99 -10.29
N LEU A 54 -4.58 -25.11 -8.99
CA LEU A 54 -4.86 -26.40 -8.34
C LEU A 54 -6.13 -27.05 -8.90
N ASP A 55 -7.19 -26.27 -9.11
CA ASP A 55 -8.44 -26.77 -9.69
C ASP A 55 -8.26 -27.22 -11.16
N TRP A 56 -7.41 -26.53 -11.93
CA TRP A 56 -7.01 -26.99 -13.27
C TRP A 56 -6.21 -28.30 -13.20
N ARG A 57 -5.19 -28.40 -12.35
CA ARG A 57 -4.39 -29.65 -12.20
C ARG A 57 -5.20 -30.84 -11.71
N THR A 58 -6.23 -30.60 -10.90
CA THR A 58 -7.15 -31.65 -10.42
C THR A 58 -8.20 -32.04 -11.47
N GLY A 59 -8.20 -31.41 -12.65
CA GLY A 59 -9.08 -31.73 -13.76
C GLY A 59 -10.49 -31.15 -13.65
N LYS A 60 -10.74 -30.23 -12.70
CA LYS A 60 -12.03 -29.53 -12.57
C LYS A 60 -12.20 -28.42 -13.62
N LEU A 61 -11.10 -27.97 -14.22
CA LEU A 61 -11.09 -26.89 -15.20
C LEU A 61 -10.49 -27.38 -16.52
N SER A 62 -11.12 -27.00 -17.64
CA SER A 62 -10.54 -27.24 -18.98
C SER A 62 -9.33 -26.32 -19.22
N ASP A 63 -8.41 -26.70 -20.11
CA ASP A 63 -7.24 -25.89 -20.44
C ASP A 63 -7.62 -24.52 -21.04
N GLU A 64 -8.74 -24.47 -21.75
CA GLU A 64 -9.24 -23.26 -22.39
C GLU A 64 -9.84 -22.28 -21.37
N ASP A 65 -10.59 -22.79 -20.40
CA ASP A 65 -11.13 -22.01 -19.27
C ASP A 65 -10.01 -21.51 -18.34
N TYR A 66 -9.00 -22.35 -18.08
CA TYR A 66 -7.83 -21.98 -17.27
C TYR A 66 -7.07 -20.83 -17.91
N ARG A 67 -6.80 -20.89 -19.21
CA ARG A 67 -6.09 -19.80 -19.92
C ARG A 67 -6.89 -18.50 -19.96
N ALA A 68 -8.22 -18.56 -20.00
CA ALA A 68 -9.05 -17.36 -19.92
C ALA A 68 -8.93 -16.70 -18.54
N ILE A 69 -9.01 -17.49 -17.47
CA ILE A 69 -8.91 -17.03 -16.08
C ILE A 69 -7.49 -16.53 -15.75
N ASP A 70 -6.45 -17.27 -16.15
CA ASP A 70 -5.05 -16.90 -15.92
C ASP A 70 -4.70 -15.54 -16.56
N ARG A 71 -5.14 -15.29 -17.81
CA ARG A 71 -4.94 -13.98 -18.46
C ARG A 71 -5.62 -12.84 -17.71
N HIS A 72 -6.84 -13.06 -17.22
CA HIS A 72 -7.59 -12.04 -16.51
C HIS A 72 -6.95 -11.71 -15.15
N LEU A 73 -6.64 -12.74 -14.36
CA LEU A 73 -6.01 -12.56 -13.04
C LEU A 73 -4.60 -11.97 -13.14
N ARG A 74 -3.83 -12.31 -14.18
CA ARG A 74 -2.52 -11.69 -14.42
C ARG A 74 -2.62 -10.21 -14.77
N ALA A 75 -3.67 -9.80 -15.50
CA ALA A 75 -3.90 -8.39 -15.78
C ALA A 75 -4.23 -7.62 -14.49
N GLU A 76 -5.11 -8.16 -13.64
CA GLU A 76 -5.42 -7.56 -12.33
C GLU A 76 -4.18 -7.47 -11.43
N ALA A 77 -3.36 -8.53 -11.40
CA ALA A 77 -2.12 -8.54 -10.62
C ALA A 77 -1.10 -7.51 -11.14
N ALA A 78 -1.00 -7.32 -12.45
CA ALA A 78 -0.12 -6.32 -13.05
C ALA A 78 -0.54 -4.89 -12.71
N ASP A 79 -1.86 -4.60 -12.70
CA ASP A 79 -2.38 -3.29 -12.30
C ASP A 79 -2.06 -2.99 -10.82
N ILE A 80 -2.22 -3.97 -9.93
CA ILE A 80 -1.87 -3.84 -8.50
C ILE A 80 -0.36 -3.57 -8.33
N LEU A 81 0.49 -4.26 -9.09
CA LEU A 81 1.94 -4.05 -9.07
C LEU A 81 2.31 -2.64 -9.57
N HIS A 82 1.62 -2.15 -10.60
CA HIS A 82 1.86 -0.81 -11.14
C HIS A 82 1.43 0.31 -10.18
N GLU A 83 0.40 0.07 -9.37
CA GLU A 83 -0.03 1.00 -8.31
C GLU A 83 0.93 0.97 -7.11
N LEU A 84 1.48 -0.20 -6.77
CA LEU A 84 2.55 -0.33 -5.77
C LEU A 84 3.83 0.39 -6.19
N ASP A 85 4.24 0.27 -7.46
CA ASP A 85 5.44 0.93 -7.99
C ASP A 85 5.33 2.46 -7.92
N ARG A 86 4.15 3.02 -8.28
CA ARG A 86 3.85 4.45 -8.16
C ARG A 86 3.87 4.99 -6.73
N LEU A 87 3.63 4.16 -5.73
CA LEU A 87 3.73 4.55 -4.31
C LEU A 87 5.15 4.38 -3.76
N SER A 88 6.05 3.73 -4.51
CA SER A 88 7.44 3.50 -4.12
C SER A 88 8.45 4.49 -4.73
N SER A 89 8.04 5.23 -5.78
CA SER A 89 8.78 6.35 -6.40
C SER A 89 8.34 7.69 -5.85
#